data_AF-A0A916J4F6-F1
#
_entry.id   AF-A0A916J4F6-F1
#
_cell.length_a   1.000
_cell.length_b   1.000
_cell.length_c   1.000
_cell.angle_alpha   90.00
_cell.angle_beta   90.00
_cell.angle_gamma   90.00
#
_symmetry.space_group_name_H-M   'P 1'
#
loop_
_entity.id
_entity.type
_entity.pdbx_description
1 polymer ?
#
loop_
_entity_poly.entity_id
_entity_poly.type
_entity_poly.pdbx_seq_one_letter_code
_entity_poly.pdbx_strand_id
1 'polypeptide(L)'
;MKMKNILTATALLAGFSLSGAAFAAACDGTGGAQTAGSAAPTAGAETCVCNGGTAIKSTVNGGSGAIVTTPVFIRTGFDVQCSANTLVSYNEVSTNAFATAGGSVKGNQSFIGSSNGGSVATDQKCTGTNSACTGSDITGALGRAVTAASGS
;
A
#
# COMPACT_ATOMS: atom_id res chain seq x y z
N MET A 1 -37.38 34.03 25.42
CA MET A 1 -36.53 33.17 24.58
C MET A 1 -36.09 33.95 23.35
N LYS A 2 -34.79 34.22 23.20
CA LYS A 2 -34.16 34.79 21.99
C LYS A 2 -32.77 34.18 21.89
N MET A 3 -32.56 33.34 20.88
CA MET A 3 -31.28 32.69 20.58
C MET A 3 -30.27 33.72 20.08
N LYS A 4 -29.03 33.59 20.58
CA LYS A 4 -27.88 34.44 20.24
C LYS A 4 -27.05 33.69 19.21
N ASN A 5 -26.97 34.24 18.00
CA ASN A 5 -26.15 33.71 16.91
C ASN A 5 -24.66 33.78 17.30
N ILE A 6 -24.02 32.63 17.48
CA ILE A 6 -22.57 32.50 17.50
C ILE A 6 -22.17 31.91 16.15
N LEU A 7 -21.65 32.79 15.30
CA LEU A 7 -21.01 32.46 14.04
C LEU A 7 -19.61 31.92 14.36
N THR A 8 -19.51 30.62 14.63
CA THR A 8 -18.21 29.95 14.74
C THR A 8 -17.65 29.76 13.34
N ALA A 9 -16.59 30.50 13.03
CA ALA A 9 -15.76 30.33 11.86
C ALA A 9 -15.10 28.94 11.92
N THR A 10 -15.80 27.92 11.44
CA THR A 10 -15.18 26.65 11.08
C THR A 10 -14.39 26.92 9.82
N ALA A 11 -13.08 27.05 9.98
CA ALA A 11 -12.14 27.13 8.89
C ALA A 11 -12.50 26.09 7.84
N LEU A 12 -12.75 26.60 6.64
CA LEU A 12 -12.79 25.85 5.41
C LEU A 12 -11.41 25.21 5.22
N LEU A 13 -11.10 24.14 5.97
CA LEU A 13 -10.17 23.14 5.49
C LEU A 13 -10.88 22.57 4.27
N ALA A 14 -10.50 23.08 3.11
CA ALA A 14 -10.67 22.41 1.84
C ALA A 14 -10.07 21.02 2.03
N GLY A 15 -10.92 20.09 2.48
CA GLY A 15 -10.72 18.67 2.38
C GLY A 15 -10.65 18.40 0.90
N PHE A 16 -9.46 18.54 0.35
CA PHE A 16 -9.07 17.88 -0.87
C PHE A 16 -9.09 16.40 -0.52
N SER A 17 -10.28 15.81 -0.49
CA SER A 17 -10.48 14.38 -0.55
C SER A 17 -9.98 13.99 -1.94
N LEU A 18 -8.66 13.83 -2.07
CA LEU A 18 -8.09 13.01 -3.13
C LEU A 18 -8.84 11.69 -3.03
N SER A 19 -9.60 11.40 -4.06
CA SER A 19 -10.22 10.11 -4.32
C SER A 19 -9.13 9.06 -4.56
N GLY A 20 -8.28 8.80 -3.57
CA GLY A 20 -7.64 7.52 -3.43
C GLY A 20 -8.72 6.62 -2.87
N ALA A 21 -9.22 5.68 -3.67
CA ALA A 21 -10.18 4.72 -3.19
C ALA A 21 -9.65 4.09 -1.89
N ALA A 22 -10.43 4.23 -0.82
CA ALA A 22 -10.06 3.73 0.50
C ALA A 22 -10.13 2.20 0.45
N PHE A 23 -9.01 1.56 0.12
CA PHE A 23 -8.88 0.11 0.22
C PHE A 23 -8.54 -0.23 1.68
N ALA A 24 -9.04 -1.37 2.17
CA ALA A 24 -8.68 -1.84 3.50
C ALA A 24 -7.16 -2.08 3.56
N ALA A 25 -6.49 -1.52 4.57
CA ALA A 25 -5.06 -1.72 4.79
C ALA A 25 -4.76 -3.21 4.95
N ALA A 26 -3.95 -3.79 4.06
CA ALA A 26 -3.57 -5.20 4.14
C ALA A 26 -2.22 -5.37 4.86
N CYS A 27 -1.35 -4.37 4.82
CA CYS A 27 -0.16 -4.29 5.66
C CYS A 27 -0.49 -3.41 6.86
N ASP A 28 -0.88 -4.01 7.97
CA ASP A 28 -1.14 -3.33 9.26
C ASP A 28 -0.03 -3.60 10.30
N GLY A 29 0.97 -4.41 9.97
CA GLY A 29 2.00 -4.85 10.91
C GLY A 29 1.57 -6.03 11.81
N THR A 30 0.32 -6.49 11.69
CA THR A 30 -0.32 -7.49 12.55
C THR A 30 -1.02 -8.63 11.80
N GLY A 31 -1.26 -8.47 10.50
CA GLY A 31 -1.89 -9.43 9.59
C GLY A 31 -0.88 -10.29 8.83
N GLY A 32 -1.36 -11.41 8.29
CA GLY A 32 -0.53 -12.35 7.52
C GLY A 32 -0.15 -11.76 6.17
N ALA A 33 1.16 -11.73 5.87
CA ALA A 33 1.63 -11.57 4.51
C ALA A 33 0.99 -12.60 3.56
N GLN A 34 0.98 -12.29 2.27
CA GLN A 34 0.41 -13.16 1.26
C GLN A 34 0.97 -14.60 1.36
N THR A 35 0.09 -15.58 1.56
CA THR A 35 0.43 -17.01 1.63
C THR A 35 0.18 -17.71 0.31
N ALA A 36 0.97 -18.75 0.01
CA ALA A 36 0.79 -19.58 -1.18
C ALA A 36 -0.66 -20.10 -1.32
N GLY A 37 -1.18 -20.09 -2.54
CA GLY A 37 -2.56 -20.53 -2.84
C GLY A 37 -3.66 -19.50 -2.56
N SER A 38 -3.30 -18.27 -2.17
CA SER A 38 -4.28 -17.17 -2.10
C SER A 38 -4.83 -16.85 -3.50
N ALA A 39 -6.14 -16.63 -3.58
CA ALA A 39 -6.78 -16.16 -4.80
C ALA A 39 -6.10 -14.88 -5.31
N ALA A 40 -6.15 -14.66 -6.63
CA ALA A 40 -5.65 -13.44 -7.24
C ALA A 40 -6.29 -12.21 -6.56
N PRO A 41 -5.51 -11.17 -6.23
CA PRO A 41 -6.06 -9.94 -5.71
C PRO A 41 -7.00 -9.36 -6.74
N THR A 42 -8.12 -8.82 -6.25
CA THR A 42 -9.02 -8.06 -7.11
C THR A 42 -8.30 -6.81 -7.57
N ALA A 43 -8.45 -6.43 -8.84
CA ALA A 43 -7.88 -5.19 -9.35
C ALA A 43 -8.27 -4.01 -8.45
N GLY A 44 -7.31 -3.15 -8.13
CA GLY A 44 -7.52 -2.05 -7.20
C GLY A 44 -7.42 -2.42 -5.72
N ALA A 45 -7.28 -3.68 -5.31
CA ALA A 45 -7.08 -4.01 -3.90
C ALA A 45 -5.60 -3.90 -3.46
N GLU A 46 -5.37 -3.42 -2.25
CA GLU A 46 -4.04 -3.53 -1.61
C GLU A 46 -3.75 -5.00 -1.27
N THR A 47 -2.53 -5.43 -1.59
CA THR A 47 -2.00 -6.74 -1.20
C THR A 47 -0.68 -6.57 -0.45
N CYS A 48 -0.58 -7.15 0.75
CA CYS A 48 0.61 -7.09 1.59
C CYS A 48 1.51 -8.32 1.36
N VAL A 49 2.74 -8.08 0.94
CA VAL A 49 3.74 -9.14 0.67
C VAL A 49 4.68 -9.29 1.86
N CYS A 50 5.11 -8.18 2.47
CA CYS A 50 5.92 -8.21 3.68
C CYS A 50 5.22 -7.41 4.76
N ASN A 51 4.97 -8.01 5.93
CA ASN A 51 4.16 -7.42 7.00
C ASN A 51 4.97 -6.83 8.16
N GLY A 52 6.30 -6.84 8.11
CA GLY A 52 7.14 -6.15 9.11
C GLY A 52 7.13 -6.73 10.53
N GLY A 53 6.84 -8.03 10.72
CA GLY A 53 6.93 -8.68 12.03
C GLY A 53 7.85 -9.90 12.09
N THR A 54 7.79 -10.76 11.06
CA THR A 54 8.55 -12.01 11.00
C THR A 54 9.23 -12.16 9.66
N ALA A 55 10.45 -12.72 9.66
CA ALA A 55 11.12 -13.08 8.42
C ALA A 55 10.41 -14.31 7.82
N ILE A 56 9.90 -14.16 6.60
CA ILE A 56 9.09 -15.17 5.92
C ILE A 56 9.42 -15.20 4.43
N LYS A 57 9.06 -16.30 3.77
CA LYS A 57 8.90 -16.32 2.33
C LYS A 57 7.43 -16.09 2.03
N SER A 58 7.11 -14.95 1.41
CA SER A 58 5.74 -14.65 0.97
C SER A 58 5.64 -14.97 -0.52
N THR A 59 4.63 -15.74 -0.89
CA THR A 59 4.41 -16.09 -2.29
C THR A 59 3.49 -15.08 -2.94
N VAL A 60 3.98 -14.42 -3.98
CA VAL A 60 3.21 -13.42 -4.73
C VAL A 60 2.33 -14.14 -5.74
N ASN A 61 1.01 -14.14 -5.50
CA ASN A 61 -0.06 -14.68 -6.36
C ASN A 61 0.09 -16.15 -6.81
N GLY A 62 -0.98 -16.94 -6.68
CA GLY A 62 -1.07 -18.28 -7.28
C GLY A 62 -0.31 -19.41 -6.55
N GLY A 63 0.74 -19.11 -5.78
CA GLY A 63 1.62 -20.14 -5.21
C GLY A 63 2.81 -20.47 -6.12
N SER A 64 3.88 -21.05 -5.55
CA SER A 64 5.11 -21.35 -6.30
C SER A 64 4.80 -22.22 -7.53
N GLY A 65 5.11 -21.72 -8.73
CA GLY A 65 4.84 -22.43 -10.00
C GLY A 65 3.43 -22.27 -10.59
N ALA A 66 2.56 -21.44 -10.01
CA ALA A 66 1.24 -21.15 -10.56
C ALA A 66 1.18 -19.80 -11.30
N ILE A 67 0.66 -19.83 -12.53
CA ILE A 67 0.38 -18.64 -13.33
C ILE A 67 -1.06 -18.22 -13.07
N VAL A 68 -1.25 -17.05 -12.46
CA VAL A 68 -2.55 -16.39 -12.41
C VAL A 68 -2.77 -15.69 -13.76
N THR A 69 -4.00 -15.67 -14.27
CA THR A 69 -4.29 -15.16 -15.61
C THR A 69 -5.03 -13.82 -15.64
N THR A 70 -5.60 -13.36 -14.53
CA THR A 70 -6.30 -12.07 -14.45
C THR A 70 -6.54 -11.60 -13.01
N PRO A 71 -6.36 -10.29 -12.70
CA PRO A 71 -5.51 -9.32 -13.40
C PRO A 71 -4.04 -9.63 -13.07
N VAL A 72 -3.10 -9.45 -14.01
CA VAL A 72 -1.69 -9.75 -13.75
C VAL A 72 -0.79 -8.74 -14.47
N PHE A 73 -0.40 -7.67 -13.77
CA PHE A 73 0.68 -6.80 -14.24
C PHE A 73 2.04 -7.41 -13.90
N ILE A 74 2.16 -8.00 -12.70
CA ILE A 74 3.42 -8.58 -12.20
C ILE A 74 3.50 -10.07 -12.51
N ARG A 75 4.69 -10.64 -12.68
CA ARG A 75 4.81 -12.11 -12.70
C ARG A 75 4.22 -12.70 -11.41
N THR A 76 3.55 -13.85 -11.50
CA THR A 76 3.01 -14.54 -10.31
C THR A 76 3.78 -15.81 -10.02
N GLY A 77 3.54 -16.39 -8.85
CA GLY A 77 4.03 -17.70 -8.46
C GLY A 77 5.51 -17.73 -8.11
N PHE A 78 6.04 -16.61 -7.61
CA PHE A 78 7.40 -16.54 -7.07
C PHE A 78 7.39 -16.14 -5.59
N ASP A 79 8.43 -16.57 -4.87
CA ASP A 79 8.59 -16.27 -3.45
C ASP A 79 9.47 -15.03 -3.24
N VAL A 80 8.96 -14.08 -2.46
CA VAL A 80 9.69 -12.92 -1.96
C VAL A 80 10.23 -13.25 -0.57
N GLN A 81 11.53 -13.10 -0.39
CA GLN A 81 12.16 -13.21 0.92
C GLN A 81 11.94 -11.90 1.71
N CYS A 82 10.99 -11.92 2.63
CA CYS A 82 10.71 -10.80 3.52
C CYS A 82 11.60 -10.88 4.77
N SER A 83 12.22 -9.75 5.11
CA SER A 83 12.82 -9.56 6.44
C SER A 83 11.74 -9.23 7.46
N ALA A 84 12.00 -9.55 8.72
CA ALA A 84 11.14 -9.18 9.84
C ALA A 84 10.92 -7.66 9.97
N ASN A 85 11.72 -6.83 9.29
CA ASN A 85 11.62 -5.39 9.38
C ASN A 85 10.97 -4.74 8.16
N THR A 86 10.76 -5.48 7.07
CA THR A 86 10.33 -4.89 5.80
C THR A 86 8.81 -4.92 5.70
N LEU A 87 8.24 -3.79 5.32
CA LEU A 87 6.85 -3.66 4.92
C LEU A 87 6.81 -3.44 3.40
N VAL A 88 6.04 -4.25 2.67
CA VAL A 88 5.84 -4.10 1.22
C VAL A 88 4.41 -4.43 0.88
N SER A 89 3.73 -3.49 0.22
CA SER A 89 2.42 -3.70 -0.37
C SER A 89 2.43 -3.37 -1.87
N TYR A 90 1.47 -3.94 -2.59
CA TYR A 90 1.21 -3.58 -3.96
C TYR A 90 -0.28 -3.51 -4.27
N ASN A 91 -0.59 -2.93 -5.42
CA ASN A 91 -1.92 -2.85 -5.99
C ASN A 91 -1.82 -3.06 -7.51
N GLU A 92 -2.53 -4.05 -8.01
CA GLU A 92 -2.75 -4.24 -9.44
C GLU A 92 -3.91 -3.34 -9.87
N VAL A 93 -3.60 -2.05 -10.12
CA VAL A 93 -4.59 -1.00 -10.41
C VAL A 93 -5.44 -1.39 -11.62
N SER A 94 -4.80 -1.96 -12.65
CA SER A 94 -5.46 -2.58 -13.79
C SER A 94 -4.56 -3.66 -14.39
N THR A 95 -4.96 -4.28 -15.50
CA THR A 95 -4.08 -5.18 -16.26
C THR A 95 -2.81 -4.50 -16.81
N ASN A 96 -2.81 -3.17 -16.88
CA ASN A 96 -1.74 -2.38 -17.51
C ASN A 96 -1.09 -1.39 -16.54
N ALA A 97 -1.58 -1.30 -15.30
CA ALA A 97 -1.11 -0.35 -14.31
C ALA A 97 -0.87 -1.02 -12.96
N PHE A 98 0.25 -0.69 -12.35
CA PHE A 98 0.69 -1.24 -11.08
C PHE A 98 1.22 -0.17 -10.16
N ALA A 99 0.99 -0.36 -8.88
CA ALA A 99 1.48 0.49 -7.82
C ALA A 99 2.10 -0.37 -6.72
N THR A 100 3.18 0.11 -6.12
CA THR A 100 3.81 -0.52 -4.96
C THR A 100 4.24 0.54 -3.97
N ALA A 101 4.25 0.16 -2.71
CA ALA A 101 4.84 0.94 -1.65
C ALA A 101 5.61 0.04 -0.69
N GLY A 102 6.61 0.60 -0.05
CA GLY A 102 7.40 -0.12 0.93
C GLY A 102 8.10 0.79 1.92
N GLY A 103 8.55 0.18 3.00
CA GLY A 103 9.28 0.85 4.07
C GLY A 103 9.79 -0.16 5.08
N SER A 104 10.27 0.33 6.21
CA SER A 104 10.84 -0.52 7.25
C SER A 104 10.38 -0.09 8.63
N VAL A 105 10.02 -1.04 9.48
CA VAL A 105 9.71 -0.80 10.91
C VAL A 105 10.93 -0.34 11.71
N LYS A 106 12.12 -0.30 11.08
CA LYS A 106 13.35 0.30 11.61
C LYS A 106 13.83 1.49 10.78
N GLY A 107 13.19 1.74 9.64
CA GLY A 107 13.50 2.85 8.75
C GLY A 107 12.58 4.03 9.02
N ASN A 108 12.99 5.20 8.54
CA ASN A 108 12.26 6.44 8.74
C ASN A 108 11.58 6.99 7.49
N GLN A 109 11.60 6.25 6.39
CA GLN A 109 11.19 6.71 5.08
C GLN A 109 10.37 5.62 4.38
N SER A 110 9.25 6.04 3.81
CA SER A 110 8.47 5.23 2.88
C SER A 110 8.88 5.53 1.44
N PHE A 111 8.62 4.56 0.57
CA PHE A 111 8.92 4.61 -0.85
C PHE A 111 7.69 4.20 -1.65
N ILE A 112 7.55 4.79 -2.83
CA ILE A 112 6.48 4.48 -3.78
C ILE A 112 7.08 4.13 -5.14
N GLY A 113 6.41 3.25 -5.87
CA GLY A 113 6.70 2.96 -7.26
C GLY A 113 5.42 2.75 -8.04
N SER A 114 5.43 3.11 -9.32
CA SER A 114 4.32 2.81 -10.23
C SER A 114 4.83 2.45 -11.63
N SER A 115 4.02 1.72 -12.37
CA SER A 115 4.26 1.40 -13.78
C SER A 115 4.41 2.64 -14.65
N ASN A 116 3.64 3.69 -14.36
CA ASN A 116 3.61 4.91 -15.18
C ASN A 116 4.75 5.88 -14.79
N GLY A 117 5.22 5.83 -13.53
CA GLY A 117 6.36 6.62 -13.07
C GLY A 117 7.73 6.02 -13.43
N GLY A 118 7.79 4.74 -13.83
CA GLY A 118 9.00 4.07 -14.32
C GLY A 118 10.16 3.96 -13.31
N SER A 119 9.96 4.35 -12.05
CA SER A 119 10.99 4.39 -11.01
C SER A 119 10.39 4.25 -9.62
N VAL A 120 11.23 3.88 -8.66
CA VAL A 120 10.92 3.93 -7.22
C VAL A 120 11.45 5.26 -6.67
N ALA A 121 10.58 6.01 -6.00
CA ALA A 121 10.89 7.29 -5.40
C ALA A 121 10.71 7.26 -3.88
N THR A 122 11.46 8.10 -3.18
CA THR A 122 11.16 8.42 -1.79
C THR A 122 9.82 9.12 -1.70
N ASP A 123 9.00 8.71 -0.75
CA ASP A 123 7.72 9.33 -0.48
C ASP A 123 7.79 10.17 0.80
N GLN A 124 7.16 9.76 1.90
CA GLN A 124 7.12 10.55 3.13
C GLN A 124 7.91 9.90 4.28
N LYS A 125 8.33 10.77 5.21
CA LYS A 125 8.89 10.33 6.49
C LYS A 125 7.82 9.56 7.25
N CYS A 126 8.21 8.41 7.80
CA CYS A 126 7.32 7.53 8.53
C CYS A 126 6.93 8.11 9.90
N THR A 127 5.71 7.79 10.34
CA THR A 127 5.04 8.46 11.46
C THR A 127 5.06 7.68 12.77
N GLY A 128 5.51 6.42 12.75
CA GLY A 128 5.57 5.58 13.94
C GLY A 128 6.60 6.02 14.98
N THR A 129 6.62 5.32 16.11
CA THR A 129 7.58 5.56 17.20
C THR A 129 9.02 5.50 16.67
N ASN A 130 9.86 6.46 17.05
CA ASN A 130 11.22 6.62 16.52
C ASN A 130 11.27 6.81 14.99
N SER A 131 10.21 7.37 14.41
CA SER A 131 9.99 7.46 12.97
C SER A 131 9.90 6.11 12.25
N ALA A 132 9.70 4.99 12.94
CA ALA A 132 9.52 3.69 12.29
C ALA A 132 8.32 3.69 11.33
N CYS A 133 8.43 3.02 10.18
CA CYS A 133 7.29 2.83 9.30
C CYS A 133 6.30 1.84 9.91
N THR A 134 5.04 2.22 9.87
CA THR A 134 3.88 1.42 10.25
C THR A 134 3.15 0.93 9.01
N GLY A 135 2.22 -0.01 9.19
CA GLY A 135 1.33 -0.43 8.12
C GLY A 135 0.56 0.74 7.47
N SER A 136 0.05 1.67 8.29
CA SER A 136 -0.68 2.85 7.82
C SER A 136 0.17 3.78 6.96
N ASP A 137 1.47 3.90 7.25
CA ASP A 137 2.39 4.67 6.39
C ASP A 137 2.47 4.04 4.98
N ILE A 138 2.51 2.70 4.92
CA ILE A 138 2.61 1.96 3.65
C ILE A 138 1.30 1.97 2.87
N THR A 139 0.14 1.81 3.53
CA THR A 139 -1.17 1.96 2.88
C THR A 139 -1.33 3.37 2.31
N GLY A 140 -0.95 4.40 3.07
CA GLY A 140 -0.99 5.79 2.60
C GLY A 140 -0.08 6.03 1.39
N ALA A 141 1.15 5.51 1.45
CA ALA A 141 2.11 5.56 0.34
C ALA A 141 1.58 4.82 -0.90
N LEU A 142 0.97 3.64 -0.71
CA LEU A 142 0.38 2.88 -1.81
C LEU A 142 -0.78 3.63 -2.47
N GLY A 143 -1.65 4.30 -1.70
CA GLY A 143 -2.71 5.13 -2.26
C GLY A 143 -2.19 6.26 -3.17
N ARG A 144 -1.04 6.86 -2.79
CA ARG A 144 -0.34 7.85 -3.64
C ARG A 144 0.24 7.19 -4.89
N ALA A 145 0.84 6.01 -4.75
CA ALA A 145 1.38 5.23 -5.86
C ALA A 145 0.27 4.82 -6.86
N VAL A 146 -0.93 4.46 -6.39
CA VAL A 146 -2.10 4.15 -7.22
C VAL A 146 -2.56 5.39 -7.99
N THR A 147 -2.63 6.55 -7.33
CA THR A 147 -2.93 7.82 -7.99
C THR A 147 -1.93 8.09 -9.11
N ALA A 148 -0.63 7.90 -8.84
CA ALA A 148 0.42 8.06 -9.84
C ALA A 148 0.32 7.05 -11.00
N ALA A 149 -0.07 5.80 -10.71
CA ALA A 149 -0.28 4.76 -11.71
C ALA A 149 -1.55 4.97 -12.56
N SER A 150 -2.52 5.75 -12.07
CA SER A 150 -3.80 5.98 -12.75
C SER A 150 -3.83 7.27 -13.58
N GLY A 151 -2.86 8.18 -13.38
CA GLY A 151 -2.84 9.52 -13.96
C GLY A 151 -2.22 9.61 -15.37
N SER A 152 -2.43 8.62 -16.25
CA SER A 152 -1.90 8.63 -17.62
C SER A 152 -2.97 8.42 -18.66
#